data_AF-A0A7J8FE84-F1
#
_entry.id   AF-A0A7J8FE84-F1
#
_cell.length_a   1.000
_cell.length_b   1.000
_cell.length_c   1.000
_cell.angle_alpha   90.00
_cell.angle_beta   90.00
_cell.angle_gamma   90.00
#
_symmetry.space_group_name_H-M   'P 1'
#
loop_
_entity.id
_entity.type
_entity.pdbx_description
1 polymer ?
#
loop_
_entity_poly.entity_id
_entity_poly.type
_entity_poly.pdbx_seq_one_letter_code
_entity_poly.pdbx_strand_id
1 'polypeptide(L)'
;MLHALLDLPCLTAALDLQLRLSPAASERPLWDASLRTPSCLEAFRDPQFQGLLQHLLRTKASGTAERLAPLHQLLQPMAGCARVVQCAEAVPTLLQVLFSSVAQFADGALANQLALAILDRSDSLYQVPGYEARVHSVLSSQFLALCEQHPALVVELARELLEFAGSASSTRSGGVMLTSVVWAIGEYLSVSWDRRCTVEQINKFFEALEALLFEVTQSRPSTALPKCPPQVITALMTTLTKLASRSQDLIPRVSLFLSKMRTLAQSPAMSSVPCEDMGAVRVRTTELLNLLKMPSVAQFVLTPSTEVSEPRYHRDTNTALPLALRTVSRLVEKEAGLPPG
;
A
#
# COMPACT_ATOMS: atom_id res chain seq x y z
N MET A 1 -9.00 6.13 -18.62
CA MET A 1 -10.15 5.91 -17.70
C MET A 1 -9.75 6.03 -16.25
N LEU A 2 -8.73 5.30 -15.77
CA LEU A 2 -8.24 5.36 -14.38
C LEU A 2 -8.09 6.81 -13.85
N HIS A 3 -7.32 7.66 -14.55
CA HIS A 3 -7.14 9.05 -14.14
C HIS A 3 -8.45 9.81 -13.98
N ALA A 4 -9.39 9.68 -14.94
CA ALA A 4 -10.67 10.38 -14.88
C ALA A 4 -11.54 9.92 -13.69
N LEU A 5 -11.48 8.65 -13.31
CA LEU A 5 -12.16 8.16 -12.11
C LEU A 5 -11.55 8.74 -10.83
N LEU A 6 -10.22 8.82 -10.76
CA LEU A 6 -9.52 9.40 -9.61
C LEU A 6 -9.76 10.92 -9.48
N ASP A 7 -9.92 11.60 -10.61
CA ASP A 7 -10.14 13.04 -10.70
C ASP A 7 -11.62 13.43 -10.55
N LEU A 8 -12.54 12.45 -10.50
CA LEU A 8 -13.99 12.66 -10.50
C LEU A 8 -14.47 13.62 -9.38
N PRO A 9 -13.99 13.53 -8.13
CA PRO A 9 -14.40 14.47 -7.08
C PRO A 9 -13.92 15.91 -7.36
N CYS A 10 -12.72 16.03 -7.93
CA CYS A 10 -12.14 17.32 -8.30
C CYS A 10 -12.88 17.96 -9.48
N LEU A 11 -13.20 17.16 -10.49
CA LEU A 11 -14.05 17.56 -11.61
C LEU A 11 -15.44 18.00 -11.12
N THR A 12 -16.03 17.26 -10.18
CA THR A 12 -17.32 17.61 -9.59
C THR A 12 -17.26 18.94 -8.84
N ALA A 13 -16.18 19.20 -8.10
CA ALA A 13 -15.94 20.48 -7.44
C ALA A 13 -15.87 21.64 -8.46
N ALA A 14 -15.18 21.44 -9.58
CA ALA A 14 -15.07 22.45 -10.63
C ALA A 14 -16.41 22.74 -11.31
N LEU A 15 -17.19 21.69 -11.62
CA LEU A 15 -18.52 21.82 -12.22
C LEU A 15 -19.52 22.49 -11.26
N ASP A 16 -19.49 22.15 -9.97
CA ASP A 16 -20.37 22.77 -8.98
C ASP A 16 -20.04 24.26 -8.81
N LEU A 17 -18.75 24.62 -8.82
CA LEU A 17 -18.31 26.02 -8.83
C LEU A 17 -18.78 26.77 -10.08
N GLN A 18 -18.66 26.16 -11.26
CA GLN A 18 -19.13 26.74 -12.53
C GLN A 18 -20.66 26.96 -12.53
N LEU A 19 -21.44 26.03 -11.98
CA LEU A 19 -22.88 26.16 -11.85
C LEU A 19 -23.27 27.33 -10.93
N ARG A 20 -22.54 27.53 -9.82
CA ARG A 20 -22.77 28.65 -8.90
C ARG A 20 -22.43 30.01 -9.50
N LEU A 21 -21.50 30.05 -10.46
CA LEU A 21 -21.11 31.26 -11.19
C LEU A 21 -22.05 31.61 -12.35
N SER A 22 -22.90 30.68 -12.79
CA SER A 22 -23.81 30.90 -13.91
C SER A 22 -24.95 31.87 -13.54
N PRO A 23 -25.12 32.99 -14.27
CA PRO A 23 -26.15 33.99 -13.97
C PRO A 23 -27.58 33.52 -14.29
N ALA A 24 -27.75 32.36 -14.93
CA ALA A 24 -29.03 31.89 -15.49
C ALA A 24 -29.89 31.02 -14.55
N ALA A 25 -29.47 30.75 -13.32
CA ALA A 25 -30.29 29.96 -12.38
C ALA A 25 -31.37 30.83 -11.71
N SER A 26 -32.52 31.00 -12.36
CA SER A 26 -33.70 31.66 -11.76
C SER A 26 -34.31 30.85 -10.60
N GLU A 27 -33.98 29.56 -10.52
CA GLU A 27 -34.27 28.70 -9.38
C GLU A 27 -32.95 28.43 -8.65
N ARG A 28 -32.60 29.28 -7.68
CA ARG A 28 -31.52 28.96 -6.76
C ARG A 28 -32.00 27.77 -5.93
N PRO A 29 -31.39 26.57 -6.05
CA PRO A 29 -31.57 25.57 -5.02
C PRO A 29 -31.13 26.19 -3.68
N LEU A 30 -31.69 25.73 -2.56
CA LEU A 30 -31.27 26.12 -1.21
C LEU A 30 -29.82 25.65 -0.99
N TRP A 31 -28.87 26.33 -1.61
CA TRP A 31 -27.45 26.12 -1.40
C TRP A 31 -27.12 26.66 -0.02
N ASP A 32 -26.27 25.92 0.68
CA ASP A 32 -25.70 26.38 1.93
C ASP A 32 -24.89 27.65 1.63
N ALA A 33 -25.43 28.81 2.01
CA ALA A 33 -24.84 30.12 1.72
C ALA A 33 -23.46 30.32 2.39
N SER A 34 -23.07 29.37 3.25
CA SER A 34 -21.83 29.28 4.00
C SER A 34 -20.58 29.00 3.13
N LEU A 35 -20.73 28.53 1.89
CA LEU A 35 -19.61 28.18 0.99
C LEU A 35 -19.44 29.14 -0.19
N ARG A 36 -19.78 30.43 -0.03
CA ARG A 36 -19.29 31.47 -0.95
C ARG A 36 -17.83 31.74 -0.62
N THR A 37 -16.91 30.99 -1.20
CA THR A 37 -15.47 31.26 -1.07
C THR A 37 -15.07 32.28 -2.15
N PRO A 38 -14.93 33.57 -1.83
CA PRO A 38 -14.68 34.62 -2.84
C PRO A 38 -13.39 34.37 -3.63
N SER A 39 -12.38 33.75 -3.00
CA SER A 39 -11.09 33.41 -3.62
C SER A 39 -11.21 32.41 -4.78
N CYS A 40 -12.08 31.40 -4.68
CA CYS A 40 -12.30 30.43 -5.75
C CYS A 40 -13.01 31.06 -6.96
N LEU A 41 -13.90 32.02 -6.71
CA LEU A 41 -14.69 32.70 -7.74
C LEU A 41 -13.82 33.69 -8.54
N GLU A 42 -12.87 34.35 -7.88
CA GLU A 42 -11.91 35.26 -8.52
C GLU A 42 -10.89 34.48 -9.36
N ALA A 43 -10.36 33.37 -8.84
CA ALA A 43 -9.42 32.52 -9.56
C ALA A 43 -10.03 31.79 -10.77
N PHE A 44 -11.35 31.56 -10.78
CA PHE A 44 -12.03 30.99 -11.95
C PHE A 44 -11.95 31.87 -13.20
N ARG A 45 -11.67 33.17 -13.03
CA ARG A 45 -11.47 34.13 -14.12
C ARG A 45 -10.04 34.12 -14.68
N ASP A 46 -9.13 33.36 -14.07
CA ASP A 46 -7.75 33.22 -14.52
C ASP A 46 -7.65 32.32 -15.78
N PRO A 47 -7.01 32.77 -16.88
CA PRO A 47 -6.75 31.95 -18.07
C PRO A 47 -6.02 30.64 -17.77
N GLN A 48 -5.13 30.62 -16.78
CA GLN A 48 -4.39 29.41 -16.39
C GLN A 48 -5.34 28.34 -15.83
N PHE A 49 -6.35 28.77 -15.07
CA PHE A 49 -7.35 27.86 -14.50
C PHE A 49 -8.25 27.27 -15.58
N GLN A 50 -8.61 28.04 -16.61
CA GLN A 50 -9.37 27.52 -17.76
C GLN A 50 -8.61 26.39 -18.48
N GLY A 51 -7.29 26.52 -18.64
CA GLY A 51 -6.44 25.47 -19.21
C GLY A 51 -6.44 24.18 -18.37
N LEU A 52 -6.43 24.32 -17.03
CA LEU A 52 -6.49 23.18 -16.12
C LEU A 52 -7.89 22.53 -16.07
N LEU A 53 -8.96 23.31 -16.20
CA LEU A 53 -10.32 22.80 -16.31
C LEU A 53 -10.53 22.00 -17.60
N GLN A 54 -10.01 22.51 -18.73
CA GLN A 54 -10.00 21.77 -19.99
C GLN A 54 -9.21 20.47 -19.89
N HIS A 55 -8.13 20.47 -19.10
CA HIS A 55 -7.39 19.24 -18.80
C HIS A 55 -8.22 18.24 -18.00
N LEU A 56 -9.06 18.66 -17.04
CA LEU A 56 -9.97 17.72 -16.35
C LEU A 56 -11.06 17.17 -17.27
N LEU A 57 -11.55 17.99 -18.20
CA LEU A 57 -12.59 17.63 -19.16
C LEU A 57 -12.06 16.88 -20.40
N ARG A 58 -10.76 16.56 -20.44
CA ARG A 58 -10.14 15.90 -21.59
C ARG A 58 -10.75 14.53 -21.86
N THR A 59 -10.95 14.22 -23.13
CA THR A 59 -11.40 12.89 -23.59
C THR A 59 -10.28 11.86 -23.61
N LYS A 60 -9.01 12.28 -23.57
CA LYS A 60 -7.81 11.42 -23.61
C LYS A 60 -6.84 11.75 -22.48
N ALA A 61 -6.22 10.72 -21.90
CA ALA A 61 -5.13 10.91 -20.96
C ALA A 61 -3.91 11.54 -21.66
N SER A 62 -3.40 12.63 -21.11
CA SER A 62 -2.23 13.41 -21.52
C SER A 62 -1.83 14.36 -20.38
N GLY A 63 -0.55 14.46 -20.03
CA GLY A 63 0.01 15.37 -19.01
C GLY A 63 0.40 14.69 -17.68
N THR A 64 1.28 15.35 -16.91
CA THR A 64 1.82 14.87 -15.61
C THR A 64 0.89 15.22 -14.44
N ALA A 65 0.84 14.37 -13.41
CA ALA A 65 0.03 14.57 -12.20
C ALA A 65 0.36 15.88 -11.46
N GLU A 66 1.59 16.38 -11.59
CA GLU A 66 2.06 17.64 -11.00
C GLU A 66 1.21 18.85 -11.40
N ARG A 67 0.58 18.82 -12.57
CA ARG A 67 -0.30 19.91 -13.05
C ARG A 67 -1.61 20.03 -12.26
N LEU A 68 -1.97 19.01 -11.48
CA LEU A 68 -3.23 18.98 -10.73
C LEU A 68 -3.13 19.64 -9.35
N ALA A 69 -1.93 19.78 -8.78
CA ALA A 69 -1.76 20.32 -7.43
C ALA A 69 -2.30 21.76 -7.26
N PRO A 70 -2.03 22.72 -8.18
CA PRO A 70 -2.62 24.06 -8.10
C PRO A 70 -4.14 24.03 -8.18
N LEU A 71 -4.69 23.13 -9.00
CA LEU A 71 -6.13 22.98 -9.16
C LEU A 71 -6.77 22.38 -7.90
N HIS A 72 -6.15 21.37 -7.28
CA HIS A 72 -6.60 20.80 -6.01
C HIS A 72 -6.64 21.87 -4.92
N GLN A 73 -5.58 22.66 -4.78
CA GLN A 73 -5.52 23.74 -3.79
C GLN A 73 -6.63 24.76 -4.01
N LEU A 74 -6.88 25.14 -5.26
CA LEU A 74 -7.91 26.13 -5.56
C LEU A 74 -9.32 25.61 -5.28
N LEU A 75 -9.60 24.36 -5.64
CA LEU A 75 -10.94 23.78 -5.47
C LEU A 75 -11.18 23.25 -4.06
N GLN A 76 -10.15 23.10 -3.24
CA GLN A 76 -10.23 22.51 -1.90
C GLN A 76 -11.42 22.99 -1.04
N PRO A 77 -11.82 24.28 -1.05
CA PRO A 77 -12.99 24.74 -0.30
C PRO A 77 -14.31 24.06 -0.70
N MET A 78 -14.37 23.46 -1.89
CA MET A 78 -15.52 22.69 -2.38
C MET A 78 -15.52 21.23 -1.95
N ALA A 79 -14.45 20.71 -1.33
CA ALA A 79 -14.33 19.30 -0.93
C ALA A 79 -15.47 18.81 -0.02
N GLY A 80 -16.05 19.69 0.80
CA GLY A 80 -17.17 19.38 1.68
C GLY A 80 -18.57 19.45 1.05
N CYS A 81 -18.68 19.84 -0.23
CA CYS A 81 -19.99 19.95 -0.88
C CYS A 81 -20.62 18.56 -1.04
N ALA A 82 -21.92 18.44 -0.77
CA ALA A 82 -22.63 17.16 -0.79
C ALA A 82 -22.41 16.36 -2.09
N ARG A 83 -22.44 17.04 -3.25
CA ARG A 83 -22.17 16.41 -4.56
C ARG A 83 -20.74 15.88 -4.68
N VAL A 84 -19.75 16.62 -4.17
CA VAL A 84 -18.34 16.21 -4.19
C VAL A 84 -18.11 15.02 -3.27
N VAL A 85 -18.72 15.02 -2.09
CA VAL A 85 -18.67 13.91 -1.14
C VAL A 85 -19.33 12.65 -1.73
N GLN A 86 -20.55 12.77 -2.26
CA GLN A 86 -21.25 11.64 -2.90
C GLN A 86 -20.47 11.08 -4.09
N CYS A 87 -19.88 11.96 -4.89
CA CYS A 87 -19.01 11.56 -5.98
C CYS A 87 -17.79 10.78 -5.47
N ALA A 88 -17.12 11.26 -4.42
CA ALA A 88 -15.97 10.61 -3.81
C ALA A 88 -16.30 9.25 -3.18
N GLU A 89 -17.53 9.06 -2.70
CA GLU A 89 -18.01 7.76 -2.19
C GLU A 89 -18.20 6.72 -3.30
N ALA A 90 -18.60 7.13 -4.51
CA ALA A 90 -18.82 6.22 -5.63
C ALA A 90 -17.52 5.74 -6.30
N VAL A 91 -16.45 6.56 -6.28
CA VAL A 91 -15.21 6.29 -7.01
C VAL A 91 -14.55 4.95 -6.66
N PRO A 92 -14.37 4.56 -5.38
CA PRO A 92 -13.76 3.26 -5.05
C PRO A 92 -14.46 2.06 -5.70
N THR A 93 -15.80 2.07 -5.74
CA THR A 93 -16.59 1.02 -6.39
C THR A 93 -16.38 1.02 -7.91
N LEU A 94 -16.34 2.20 -8.54
CA LEU A 94 -16.06 2.32 -9.97
C LEU A 94 -14.64 1.86 -10.33
N LEU A 95 -13.65 2.13 -9.46
CA LEU A 95 -12.29 1.65 -9.64
C LEU A 95 -12.22 0.12 -9.54
N GLN A 96 -12.92 -0.49 -8.59
CA GLN A 96 -12.99 -1.95 -8.49
C GLN A 96 -13.57 -2.58 -9.75
N VAL A 97 -14.65 -2.01 -10.31
CA VAL A 97 -15.24 -2.48 -11.57
C VAL A 97 -14.29 -2.28 -12.76
N LEU A 98 -13.60 -1.14 -12.83
CA LEU A 98 -12.59 -0.90 -13.85
C LEU A 98 -11.51 -1.98 -13.79
N PHE A 99 -10.95 -2.22 -12.61
CA PHE A 99 -9.85 -3.16 -12.44
C PHE A 99 -10.26 -4.61 -12.63
N SER A 100 -11.45 -5.02 -12.17
CA SER A 100 -11.96 -6.37 -12.42
C SER A 100 -12.21 -6.63 -13.91
N SER A 101 -12.58 -5.59 -14.66
CA SER A 101 -12.71 -5.67 -16.12
C SER A 101 -11.34 -5.78 -16.78
N VAL A 102 -10.39 -4.92 -16.39
CA VAL A 102 -9.04 -4.88 -16.97
C VAL A 102 -8.24 -6.15 -16.68
N ALA A 103 -8.41 -6.75 -15.50
CA ALA A 103 -7.75 -8.01 -15.13
C ALA A 103 -8.09 -9.18 -16.07
N GLN A 104 -9.17 -9.09 -16.86
CA GLN A 104 -9.54 -10.15 -17.81
C GLN A 104 -8.72 -10.12 -19.10
N PHE A 105 -8.09 -8.99 -19.43
CA PHE A 105 -7.40 -8.80 -20.71
C PHE A 105 -6.07 -8.04 -20.61
N ALA A 106 -5.60 -7.73 -19.39
CA ALA A 106 -4.34 -7.04 -19.19
C ALA A 106 -3.18 -7.90 -19.71
N ASP A 107 -2.43 -7.35 -20.66
CA ASP A 107 -1.13 -7.87 -21.06
C ASP A 107 -0.02 -7.20 -20.24
N GLY A 108 1.22 -7.67 -20.39
CA GLY A 108 2.36 -7.12 -19.63
C GLY A 108 2.58 -5.62 -19.84
N ALA A 109 2.33 -5.12 -21.06
CA ALA A 109 2.50 -3.70 -21.38
C ALA A 109 1.43 -2.84 -20.68
N LEU A 110 0.16 -3.26 -20.71
CA LEU A 110 -0.92 -2.58 -20.01
C LEU A 110 -0.75 -2.69 -18.49
N ALA A 111 -0.33 -3.85 -17.98
CA ALA A 111 -0.05 -4.03 -16.55
C ALA A 111 1.06 -3.07 -16.06
N ASN A 112 2.11 -2.90 -16.86
CA ASN A 112 3.20 -1.96 -16.58
C ASN A 112 2.69 -0.50 -16.53
N GLN A 113 1.94 -0.08 -17.55
CA GLN A 113 1.33 1.26 -17.59
C GLN A 113 0.37 1.51 -16.42
N LEU A 114 -0.41 0.50 -16.02
CA LEU A 114 -1.33 0.61 -14.90
C LEU A 114 -0.60 0.68 -13.56
N ALA A 115 0.43 -0.14 -13.35
CA ALA A 115 1.24 -0.08 -12.14
C ALA A 115 1.89 1.30 -11.97
N LEU A 116 2.47 1.86 -13.05
CA LEU A 116 2.98 3.23 -13.06
C LEU A 116 1.90 4.25 -12.71
N ALA A 117 0.75 4.18 -13.39
CA ALA A 117 -0.36 5.11 -13.14
C ALA A 117 -0.92 5.00 -11.70
N ILE A 118 -0.88 3.81 -11.10
CA ILE A 118 -1.29 3.60 -9.70
C ILE A 118 -0.30 4.29 -8.75
N LEU A 119 1.01 4.10 -8.94
CA LEU A 119 2.06 4.71 -8.13
C LEU A 119 2.05 6.24 -8.25
N ASP A 120 2.00 6.77 -9.47
CA ASP A 120 2.01 8.22 -9.73
C ASP A 120 0.80 8.93 -9.13
N ARG A 121 -0.37 8.27 -9.14
CA ARG A 121 -1.62 8.90 -8.71
C ARG A 121 -1.92 8.72 -7.22
N SER A 122 -1.27 7.78 -6.52
CA SER A 122 -1.57 7.56 -5.10
C SER A 122 -1.29 8.79 -4.24
N ASP A 123 -0.31 9.61 -4.61
CA ASP A 123 0.08 10.81 -3.87
C ASP A 123 -0.55 12.10 -4.40
N SER A 124 -1.39 12.00 -5.43
CA SER A 124 -1.98 13.14 -6.12
C SER A 124 -3.50 12.99 -6.22
N LEU A 125 -4.14 12.64 -5.10
CA LEU A 125 -5.59 12.57 -4.97
C LEU A 125 -6.15 13.93 -4.51
N TYR A 126 -7.40 14.19 -4.88
CA TYR A 126 -8.12 15.36 -4.39
C TYR A 126 -8.61 15.11 -2.97
N GLN A 127 -8.34 16.04 -2.06
CA GLN A 127 -8.46 15.84 -0.62
C GLN A 127 -9.92 15.98 -0.17
N VAL A 128 -10.63 14.84 -0.11
CA VAL A 128 -11.99 14.72 0.44
C VAL A 128 -11.95 13.79 1.66
N PRO A 129 -12.61 14.12 2.79
CA PRO A 129 -12.58 13.28 3.98
C PRO A 129 -12.93 11.81 3.71
N GLY A 130 -12.02 10.90 4.07
CA GLY A 130 -12.18 9.45 3.91
C GLY A 130 -12.06 8.91 2.47
N TYR A 131 -11.94 9.78 1.46
CA TYR A 131 -11.78 9.37 0.06
C TYR A 131 -10.43 8.69 -0.18
N GLU A 132 -9.33 9.33 0.25
CA GLU A 132 -7.97 8.86 0.01
C GLU A 132 -7.76 7.45 0.56
N ALA A 133 -8.11 7.21 1.83
CA ALA A 133 -7.95 5.91 2.46
C ALA A 133 -8.68 4.78 1.70
N ARG A 134 -9.90 5.04 1.20
CA ARG A 134 -10.66 4.06 0.41
C ARG A 134 -10.03 3.82 -0.95
N VAL A 135 -9.57 4.88 -1.62
CA VAL A 135 -8.87 4.75 -2.91
C VAL A 135 -7.55 4.01 -2.73
N HIS A 136 -6.74 4.36 -1.73
CA HIS A 136 -5.49 3.67 -1.43
C HIS A 136 -5.70 2.20 -1.16
N SER A 137 -6.78 1.80 -0.46
CA SER A 137 -7.11 0.39 -0.28
C SER A 137 -7.36 -0.34 -1.60
N VAL A 138 -8.13 0.26 -2.53
CA VAL A 138 -8.39 -0.32 -3.85
C VAL A 138 -7.10 -0.38 -4.70
N LEU A 139 -6.36 0.73 -4.76
CA LEU A 139 -5.11 0.83 -5.52
C LEU A 139 -4.05 -0.16 -5.01
N SER A 140 -3.93 -0.31 -3.69
CA SER A 140 -3.02 -1.26 -3.04
C SER A 140 -3.35 -2.71 -3.41
N SER A 141 -4.62 -3.09 -3.27
CA SER A 141 -5.11 -4.42 -3.66
C SER A 141 -4.84 -4.69 -5.14
N GLN A 142 -5.09 -3.71 -6.00
CA GLN A 142 -4.89 -3.88 -7.43
C GLN A 142 -3.41 -3.98 -7.80
N PHE A 143 -2.56 -3.16 -7.20
CA PHE A 143 -1.12 -3.22 -7.43
C PHE A 143 -0.57 -4.61 -7.11
N LEU A 144 -0.99 -5.21 -5.98
CA LEU A 144 -0.61 -6.58 -5.64
C LEU A 144 -1.11 -7.60 -6.66
N ALA A 145 -2.36 -7.49 -7.10
CA ALA A 145 -2.93 -8.37 -8.11
C ALA A 145 -2.18 -8.27 -9.46
N LEU A 146 -1.75 -7.08 -9.86
CA LEU A 146 -0.91 -6.89 -11.05
C LEU A 146 0.45 -7.56 -10.88
N CYS A 147 1.10 -7.41 -9.71
CA CYS A 147 2.38 -8.07 -9.45
C CYS A 147 2.25 -9.59 -9.37
N GLU A 148 1.13 -10.12 -8.88
CA GLU A 148 0.86 -11.56 -8.88
C GLU A 148 0.69 -12.12 -10.30
N GLN A 149 -0.04 -11.41 -11.15
CA GLN A 149 -0.24 -11.80 -12.56
C GLN A 149 1.02 -11.59 -13.40
N HIS A 150 1.80 -10.55 -13.10
CA HIS A 150 3.02 -10.18 -13.82
C HIS A 150 4.18 -9.88 -12.85
N PRO A 151 4.83 -10.91 -12.27
CA PRO A 151 5.91 -10.74 -11.30
C PRO A 151 7.10 -9.92 -11.82
N ALA A 152 7.35 -9.98 -13.13
CA ALA A 152 8.38 -9.20 -13.82
C ALA A 152 8.24 -7.68 -13.60
N LEU A 153 7.04 -7.18 -13.28
CA LEU A 153 6.79 -5.76 -12.98
C LEU A 153 7.72 -5.21 -11.89
N VAL A 154 8.05 -6.01 -10.88
CA VAL A 154 8.93 -5.56 -9.77
C VAL A 154 10.35 -5.29 -10.25
N VAL A 155 10.82 -6.05 -11.24
CA VAL A 155 12.15 -5.86 -11.85
C VAL A 155 12.11 -4.75 -12.90
N GLU A 156 11.04 -4.67 -13.70
CA GLU A 156 10.88 -3.66 -14.76
C GLU A 156 10.69 -2.24 -14.22
N LEU A 157 9.92 -2.10 -13.14
CA LEU A 157 9.60 -0.81 -12.51
C LEU A 157 10.53 -0.49 -11.35
N ALA A 158 11.74 -1.06 -11.33
CA ALA A 158 12.58 -1.01 -10.15
C ALA A 158 12.94 0.42 -9.73
N ARG A 159 13.15 1.32 -10.70
CA ARG A 159 13.45 2.72 -10.43
C ARG A 159 12.24 3.41 -9.80
N GLU A 160 11.07 3.23 -10.38
CA GLU A 160 9.83 3.90 -9.98
C GLU A 160 9.36 3.38 -8.61
N LEU A 161 9.57 2.09 -8.30
CA LEU A 161 9.30 1.52 -6.98
C LEU A 161 10.25 2.06 -5.90
N LEU A 162 11.53 2.28 -6.23
CA LEU A 162 12.50 2.90 -5.33
C LEU A 162 12.19 4.37 -5.09
N GLU A 163 11.86 5.12 -6.15
CA GLU A 163 11.44 6.52 -6.06
C GLU A 163 10.17 6.65 -5.20
N PHE A 164 9.19 5.77 -5.41
CA PHE A 164 7.97 5.73 -4.61
C PHE A 164 8.25 5.45 -3.12
N ALA A 165 9.02 4.39 -2.83
CA ALA A 165 9.36 4.02 -1.45
C ALA A 165 10.19 5.11 -0.74
N GLY A 166 11.05 5.83 -1.46
CA GLY A 166 11.85 6.93 -0.91
C GLY A 166 11.10 8.24 -0.71
N SER A 167 9.87 8.36 -1.21
CA SER A 167 9.11 9.62 -1.11
C SER A 167 8.46 9.79 0.28
N ALA A 168 8.61 10.98 0.86
CA ALA A 168 8.00 11.35 2.15
C ALA A 168 6.44 11.42 2.13
N SER A 169 5.81 11.32 0.95
CA SER A 169 4.35 11.19 0.81
C SER A 169 3.87 9.77 1.14
N SER A 170 4.68 8.75 0.85
CA SER A 170 4.32 7.33 1.02
C SER A 170 4.04 6.93 2.48
N THR A 171 4.66 7.62 3.43
CA THR A 171 4.46 7.45 4.88
C THR A 171 3.30 8.27 5.43
N ARG A 172 2.89 9.35 4.74
CA ARG A 172 1.78 10.24 5.15
C ARG A 172 0.42 9.76 4.64
N SER A 173 0.36 9.12 3.48
CA SER A 173 -0.87 8.66 2.81
C SER A 173 -1.47 7.36 3.40
N GLY A 174 -1.27 7.11 4.69
CA GLY A 174 -1.88 5.97 5.40
C GLY A 174 -1.14 4.63 5.26
N GLY A 175 0.05 4.59 4.65
CA GLY A 175 0.97 3.45 4.69
C GLY A 175 0.52 2.17 3.99
N VAL A 176 -0.75 2.05 3.57
CA VAL A 176 -1.30 0.84 2.92
C VAL A 176 -0.65 0.59 1.56
N MET A 177 -0.50 1.66 0.75
CA MET A 177 0.15 1.58 -0.56
C MET A 177 1.63 1.24 -0.41
N LEU A 178 2.33 1.92 0.49
CA LEU A 178 3.73 1.62 0.82
C LEU A 178 3.91 0.18 1.30
N THR A 179 3.05 -0.31 2.19
CA THR A 179 3.05 -1.70 2.68
C THR A 179 2.93 -2.69 1.52
N SER A 180 2.05 -2.39 0.55
CA SER A 180 1.82 -3.24 -0.61
C SER A 180 3.01 -3.25 -1.57
N VAL A 181 3.62 -2.08 -1.83
CA VAL A 181 4.84 -1.96 -2.63
C VAL A 181 5.99 -2.73 -1.99
N VAL A 182 6.23 -2.50 -0.69
CA VAL A 182 7.27 -3.19 0.08
C VAL A 182 7.05 -4.69 0.07
N TRP A 183 5.81 -5.14 0.29
CA TRP A 183 5.46 -6.55 0.24
C TRP A 183 5.73 -7.16 -1.14
N ALA A 184 5.33 -6.49 -2.23
CA ALA A 184 5.55 -6.97 -3.60
C ALA A 184 7.05 -7.07 -3.94
N ILE A 185 7.87 -6.11 -3.49
CA ILE A 185 9.33 -6.18 -3.61
C ILE A 185 9.84 -7.43 -2.87
N GLY A 186 9.41 -7.63 -1.63
CA GLY A 186 9.77 -8.79 -0.84
C GLY A 186 9.36 -10.10 -1.50
N GLU A 187 8.21 -10.17 -2.14
CA GLU A 187 7.70 -11.39 -2.76
C GLU A 187 8.37 -11.69 -4.10
N TYR A 188 8.38 -10.74 -5.02
CA TYR A 188 8.67 -10.98 -6.44
C TYR A 188 10.10 -10.60 -6.87
N LEU A 189 10.87 -9.86 -6.06
CA LEU A 189 12.26 -9.54 -6.38
C LEU A 189 13.18 -10.76 -6.17
N SER A 190 13.10 -11.72 -7.10
CA SER A 190 13.83 -13.00 -7.05
C SER A 190 14.08 -13.52 -8.47
N VAL A 191 15.22 -14.22 -8.65
CA VAL A 191 15.58 -14.91 -9.90
C VAL A 191 14.57 -15.99 -10.28
N SER A 192 13.82 -16.53 -9.30
CA SER A 192 12.75 -17.50 -9.53
C SER A 192 11.57 -16.92 -10.33
N TRP A 193 11.34 -15.61 -10.22
CA TRP A 193 10.22 -14.91 -10.87
C TRP A 193 10.66 -14.19 -12.15
N ASP A 194 11.85 -13.59 -12.16
CA ASP A 194 12.43 -12.97 -13.35
C ASP A 194 13.95 -13.18 -13.39
N ARG A 195 14.44 -13.76 -14.48
CA ARG A 195 15.87 -14.06 -14.70
C ARG A 195 16.74 -12.80 -14.81
N ARG A 196 16.14 -11.63 -15.08
CA ARG A 196 16.82 -10.34 -15.11
C ARG A 196 17.13 -9.81 -13.71
N CYS A 197 16.53 -10.38 -12.67
CA CYS A 197 16.81 -10.01 -11.28
C CYS A 197 18.28 -10.31 -10.94
N THR A 198 19.05 -9.29 -10.55
CA THR A 198 20.46 -9.45 -10.19
C THR A 198 20.69 -9.19 -8.70
N VAL A 199 21.83 -9.67 -8.19
CA VAL A 199 22.22 -9.44 -6.79
C VAL A 199 22.42 -7.94 -6.52
N GLU A 200 22.94 -7.18 -7.49
CA GLU A 200 23.08 -5.72 -7.39
C GLU A 200 21.72 -5.03 -7.25
N GLN A 201 20.70 -5.52 -7.95
CA GLN A 201 19.34 -4.99 -7.82
C GLN A 201 18.75 -5.29 -6.44
N ILE A 202 18.92 -6.50 -5.92
CA ILE A 202 18.53 -6.87 -4.55
C ILE A 202 19.21 -5.96 -3.53
N ASN A 203 20.52 -5.73 -3.66
CA ASN A 203 21.28 -4.86 -2.75
C ASN A 203 20.78 -3.41 -2.80
N LYS A 204 20.46 -2.86 -3.98
CA LYS A 204 19.88 -1.51 -4.11
C LYS A 204 18.54 -1.37 -3.39
N PHE A 205 17.64 -2.33 -3.58
CA PHE A 205 16.37 -2.36 -2.85
C PHE A 205 16.56 -2.50 -1.35
N PHE A 206 17.48 -3.38 -0.92
CA PHE A 206 17.80 -3.55 0.48
C PHE A 206 18.28 -2.24 1.12
N GLU A 207 19.22 -1.54 0.48
CA GLU A 207 19.76 -0.27 1.00
C GLU A 207 18.68 0.82 1.11
N ALA A 208 17.85 0.97 0.08
CA ALA A 208 16.77 1.96 0.10
C ALA A 208 15.72 1.65 1.18
N LEU A 209 15.28 0.40 1.28
CA LEU A 209 14.29 -0.02 2.29
C LEU A 209 14.85 0.01 3.71
N GLU A 210 16.15 -0.23 3.88
CA GLU A 210 16.82 -0.10 5.16
C GLU A 210 16.89 1.37 5.60
N ALA A 211 17.25 2.27 4.68
CA ALA A 211 17.25 3.71 4.93
C ALA A 211 15.84 4.19 5.34
N LEU A 212 14.81 3.76 4.62
CA LEU A 212 13.41 4.07 4.94
C LEU A 212 13.00 3.52 6.32
N LEU A 213 13.34 2.26 6.64
CA LEU A 213 13.06 1.69 7.96
C LEU A 213 13.77 2.48 9.07
N PHE A 214 15.02 2.90 8.84
CA PHE A 214 15.75 3.73 9.78
C PHE A 214 15.07 5.09 9.97
N GLU A 215 14.70 5.78 8.89
CA GLU A 215 14.00 7.07 8.94
C GLU A 215 12.71 6.97 9.76
N VAL A 216 11.89 5.97 9.46
CA VAL A 216 10.58 5.74 10.10
C VAL A 216 10.71 5.35 11.59
N THR A 217 11.78 4.67 11.98
CA THR A 217 11.96 4.17 13.37
C THR A 217 12.78 5.11 14.24
N GLN A 218 13.63 5.94 13.63
CA GLN A 218 14.51 6.90 14.32
C GLN A 218 14.01 8.34 14.24
N SER A 219 12.97 8.63 13.46
CA SER A 219 12.28 9.91 13.54
C SER A 219 11.87 10.13 14.98
N ARG A 220 12.55 11.07 15.67
CA ARG A 220 12.09 11.56 16.98
C ARG A 220 10.61 11.91 16.83
N PRO A 221 9.77 11.65 17.84
CA PRO A 221 8.39 12.16 17.86
C PRO A 221 8.45 13.69 17.90
N SER A 222 8.68 14.29 16.74
CA SER A 222 8.52 15.70 16.48
C SER A 222 7.02 15.91 16.42
N THR A 223 6.54 16.99 17.04
CA THR A 223 5.13 17.29 17.27
C THR A 223 4.28 17.46 16.00
N ALA A 224 4.85 17.25 14.81
CA ALA A 224 4.26 17.51 13.51
C ALA A 224 4.14 16.29 12.57
N LEU A 225 4.72 15.11 12.89
CA LEU A 225 4.66 13.93 12.01
C LEU A 225 3.88 12.77 12.66
N PRO A 226 2.83 12.23 12.01
CA PRO A 226 2.10 11.08 12.54
C PRO A 226 3.03 9.87 12.67
N LYS A 227 2.89 9.12 13.76
CA LYS A 227 3.63 7.87 13.96
C LYS A 227 3.33 6.92 12.80
N CYS A 228 4.37 6.37 12.19
CA CYS A 228 4.19 5.38 11.12
C CYS A 228 3.49 4.13 11.66
N PRO A 229 2.52 3.56 10.93
CA PRO A 229 1.80 2.37 11.37
C PRO A 229 2.73 1.15 11.56
N PRO A 230 2.51 0.32 12.59
CA PRO A 230 3.34 -0.87 12.87
C PRO A 230 3.33 -1.89 11.72
N GLN A 231 2.29 -1.91 10.89
CA GLN A 231 2.20 -2.76 9.71
C GLN A 231 3.29 -2.44 8.68
N VAL A 232 3.60 -1.14 8.48
CA VAL A 232 4.67 -0.72 7.55
C VAL A 232 6.02 -1.18 8.08
N ILE A 233 6.26 -1.01 9.38
CA ILE A 233 7.52 -1.44 10.03
C ILE A 233 7.70 -2.96 9.91
N THR A 234 6.66 -3.75 10.21
CA THR A 234 6.73 -5.21 10.11
C THR A 234 6.89 -5.70 8.66
N ALA A 235 6.27 -5.02 7.69
CA ALA A 235 6.44 -5.30 6.26
C ALA A 235 7.87 -5.00 5.78
N LEU A 236 8.44 -3.87 6.18
CA LEU A 236 9.83 -3.50 5.87
C LEU A 236 10.81 -4.52 6.46
N MET A 237 10.67 -4.85 7.74
CA MET A 237 11.53 -5.84 8.39
C MET A 237 11.45 -7.21 7.72
N THR A 238 10.22 -7.67 7.39
CA THR A 238 10.00 -8.94 6.70
C THR A 238 10.65 -8.92 5.31
N THR A 239 10.50 -7.82 4.58
CA THR A 239 11.05 -7.65 3.23
C THR A 239 12.57 -7.63 3.24
N LEU A 240 13.20 -6.87 4.14
CA LEU A 240 14.65 -6.87 4.31
C LEU A 240 15.18 -8.28 4.64
N THR A 241 14.45 -9.02 5.47
CA THR A 241 14.81 -10.41 5.81
C THR A 241 14.68 -11.34 4.60
N LYS A 242 13.62 -11.19 3.79
CA LYS A 242 13.45 -11.91 2.51
C LYS A 242 14.61 -11.63 1.56
N LEU A 243 14.95 -10.36 1.34
CA LEU A 243 16.08 -9.96 0.48
C LEU A 243 17.42 -10.51 1.00
N ALA A 244 17.67 -10.44 2.31
CA ALA A 244 18.88 -11.00 2.91
C ALA A 244 18.95 -12.54 2.83
N SER A 245 17.81 -13.23 2.82
CA SER A 245 17.79 -14.69 2.58
C SER A 245 18.17 -15.06 1.14
N ARG A 246 18.02 -14.13 0.19
CA ARG A 246 18.40 -14.28 -1.22
C ARG A 246 19.83 -13.83 -1.51
N SER A 247 20.36 -12.90 -0.71
CA SER A 247 21.74 -12.39 -0.78
C SER A 247 22.39 -12.49 0.61
N GLN A 248 23.12 -13.58 0.84
CA GLN A 248 23.60 -13.98 2.18
C GLN A 248 24.54 -12.95 2.83
N ASP A 249 25.22 -12.13 2.02
CA ASP A 249 26.11 -11.06 2.47
C ASP A 249 25.36 -9.99 3.30
N LEU A 250 24.04 -9.89 3.14
CA LEU A 250 23.19 -8.93 3.85
C LEU A 250 22.72 -9.45 5.22
N ILE A 251 22.85 -10.75 5.51
CA ILE A 251 22.35 -11.39 6.75
C ILE A 251 22.89 -10.72 8.02
N PRO A 252 24.20 -10.44 8.16
CA PRO A 252 24.73 -9.78 9.35
C PRO A 252 24.12 -8.38 9.56
N ARG A 253 23.92 -7.64 8.46
CA ARG A 253 23.38 -6.27 8.47
C ARG A 253 21.93 -6.26 8.94
N VAL A 254 21.05 -7.08 8.36
CA VAL A 254 19.64 -7.17 8.80
C VAL A 254 19.52 -7.70 10.23
N SER A 255 20.37 -8.64 10.65
CA SER A 255 20.36 -9.18 12.02
C SER A 255 20.68 -8.10 13.06
N LEU A 256 21.64 -7.21 12.75
CA LEU A 256 21.98 -6.08 13.60
C LEU A 256 20.80 -5.08 13.69
N PHE A 257 20.16 -4.77 12.56
CA PHE A 257 18.98 -3.90 12.53
C PHE A 257 17.81 -4.47 13.35
N LEU A 258 17.45 -5.73 13.15
CA LEU A 258 16.41 -6.39 13.92
C LEU A 258 16.75 -6.42 15.42
N SER A 259 18.02 -6.63 15.78
CA SER A 259 18.45 -6.59 17.19
C SER A 259 18.26 -5.21 17.81
N LYS A 260 18.57 -4.13 17.08
CA LYS A 260 18.27 -2.75 17.51
C LYS A 260 16.77 -2.49 17.63
N MET A 261 15.97 -3.00 16.70
CA MET A 261 14.50 -2.88 16.77
C MET A 261 13.93 -3.58 18.00
N ARG A 262 14.48 -4.74 18.36
CA ARG A 262 14.08 -5.47 19.56
C ARG A 262 14.35 -4.64 20.83
N THR A 263 15.50 -3.97 20.93
CA THR A 263 15.82 -3.14 22.11
C THR A 263 15.01 -1.86 22.16
N LEU A 264 14.76 -1.21 21.00
CA LEU A 264 13.87 -0.05 20.90
C LEU A 264 12.45 -0.40 21.36
N ALA A 265 11.93 -1.56 20.93
CA ALA A 265 10.62 -2.04 21.36
C ALA A 265 10.58 -2.43 22.86
N GLN A 266 11.72 -2.56 23.54
CA GLN A 266 11.84 -2.90 24.96
C GLN A 266 12.01 -1.69 25.88
N SER A 267 12.37 -0.51 25.36
CA SER A 267 12.67 0.67 26.19
C SER A 267 11.42 1.20 26.91
N PRO A 268 11.39 1.22 28.26
CA PRO A 268 10.26 1.73 29.04
C PRO A 268 10.17 3.27 29.09
N ALA A 269 11.08 3.98 28.41
CA ALA A 269 11.17 5.45 28.46
C ALA A 269 10.17 6.19 27.53
N MET A 270 9.34 5.47 26.77
CA MET A 270 8.32 6.05 25.87
C MET A 270 6.90 5.69 26.32
N SER A 271 6.40 6.47 27.28
CA SER A 271 4.99 6.73 27.60
C SER A 271 4.17 5.65 28.34
N SER A 272 3.32 6.17 29.22
CA SER A 272 2.45 5.58 30.22
C SER A 272 1.22 4.81 29.71
N VAL A 273 1.28 4.20 28.53
CA VAL A 273 0.24 3.27 28.03
C VAL A 273 0.93 2.21 27.16
N PRO A 274 0.75 0.90 27.41
CA PRO A 274 1.23 -0.14 26.50
C PRO A 274 0.49 0.02 25.17
N CYS A 275 1.17 0.56 24.17
CA CYS A 275 0.67 0.58 22.81
C CYS A 275 0.81 -0.86 22.26
N GLU A 276 -0.30 -1.60 22.17
CA GLU A 276 -0.34 -3.00 21.69
C GLU A 276 0.41 -3.19 20.36
N ASP A 277 0.45 -2.15 19.55
CA ASP A 277 1.14 -2.04 18.27
C ASP A 277 2.65 -2.35 18.32
N MET A 278 3.35 -1.97 19.40
CA MET A 278 4.78 -2.26 19.56
C MET A 278 5.04 -3.72 19.94
N GLY A 279 4.03 -4.41 20.47
CA GLY A 279 4.08 -5.85 20.76
C GLY A 279 4.20 -6.67 19.48
N ALA A 280 3.38 -6.35 18.46
CA ALA A 280 3.43 -7.02 17.15
C ALA A 280 4.80 -6.87 16.47
N VAL A 281 5.38 -5.67 16.50
CA VAL A 281 6.73 -5.41 15.99
C VAL A 281 7.76 -6.27 16.71
N ARG A 282 7.69 -6.36 18.05
CA ARG A 282 8.62 -7.16 18.87
C ARG A 282 8.54 -8.65 18.59
N VAL A 283 7.32 -9.20 18.51
CA VAL A 283 7.08 -10.62 18.19
C VAL A 283 7.68 -10.91 16.81
N ARG A 284 7.32 -10.10 15.81
CA ARG A 284 7.82 -10.27 14.44
C ARG A 284 9.34 -10.16 14.35
N THR A 285 9.94 -9.20 15.06
CA THR A 285 11.41 -9.07 15.14
C THR A 285 12.06 -10.35 15.64
N THR A 286 11.43 -11.00 16.63
CA THR A 286 11.97 -12.20 17.27
C THR A 286 11.84 -13.42 16.39
N GLU A 287 10.72 -13.58 15.69
CA GLU A 287 10.54 -14.60 14.65
C GLU A 287 11.61 -14.50 13.57
N LEU A 288 11.78 -13.30 12.98
CA LEU A 288 12.73 -13.08 11.88
C LEU A 288 14.18 -13.33 12.32
N LEU A 289 14.57 -12.88 13.51
CA LEU A 289 15.91 -13.18 14.07
C LEU A 289 16.13 -14.66 14.31
N ASN A 290 15.10 -15.40 14.71
CA ASN A 290 15.22 -16.84 14.89
C ASN A 290 15.34 -17.58 13.55
N LEU A 291 14.61 -17.15 12.52
CA LEU A 291 14.74 -17.69 11.16
C LEU A 291 16.16 -17.47 10.61
N LEU A 292 16.72 -16.27 10.76
CA LEU A 292 18.06 -15.94 10.25
C LEU A 292 19.20 -16.74 10.90
N LYS A 293 18.99 -17.37 12.06
CA LYS A 293 19.97 -18.32 12.63
C LYS A 293 20.17 -19.56 11.76
N MET A 294 19.21 -19.87 10.90
CA MET A 294 19.26 -21.00 9.96
C MET A 294 19.00 -20.48 8.53
N PRO A 295 20.00 -19.87 7.87
CA PRO A 295 19.81 -19.19 6.58
C PRO A 295 19.15 -20.05 5.49
N SER A 296 19.51 -21.34 5.40
CA SER A 296 18.92 -22.28 4.44
C SER A 296 17.42 -22.51 4.70
N VAL A 297 17.02 -22.58 5.98
CA VAL A 297 15.60 -22.71 6.38
C VAL A 297 14.87 -21.39 6.15
N ALA A 298 15.50 -20.27 6.47
CA ALA A 298 14.94 -18.94 6.23
C ALA A 298 14.63 -18.73 4.74
N GLN A 299 15.55 -19.10 3.85
CA GLN A 299 15.33 -19.00 2.41
C GLN A 299 14.11 -19.83 1.96
N PHE A 300 13.96 -21.05 2.46
CA PHE A 300 12.81 -21.91 2.14
C PHE A 300 11.48 -21.36 2.69
N VAL A 301 11.46 -20.89 3.94
CA VAL A 301 10.25 -20.37 4.60
C VAL A 301 9.84 -19.00 4.05
N LEU A 302 10.80 -18.14 3.75
CA LEU A 302 10.57 -16.75 3.34
C LEU A 302 10.46 -16.58 1.82
N THR A 303 11.00 -17.53 1.05
CA THR A 303 10.93 -17.57 -0.42
C THR A 303 10.51 -18.98 -0.87
N PRO A 304 9.26 -19.40 -0.58
CA PRO A 304 8.78 -20.70 -1.03
C PRO A 304 8.83 -20.76 -2.57
N SER A 305 9.22 -21.91 -3.12
CA SER A 305 9.17 -22.10 -4.58
C SER A 305 7.72 -22.11 -5.07
N THR A 306 7.51 -21.79 -6.34
CA THR A 306 6.18 -21.83 -6.99
C THR A 306 5.54 -23.23 -6.90
N GLU A 307 6.35 -24.29 -6.92
CA GLU A 307 5.91 -25.68 -6.77
C GLU A 307 5.44 -26.01 -5.34
N VAL A 308 6.03 -25.40 -4.31
CA VAL A 308 5.63 -25.54 -2.90
C VAL A 308 4.44 -24.62 -2.57
N SER A 309 4.25 -23.57 -3.36
CA SER A 309 3.13 -22.63 -3.25
C SER A 309 1.82 -23.18 -3.85
N GLU A 310 1.88 -24.28 -4.62
CA GLU A 310 0.67 -25.03 -4.97
C GLU A 310 0.11 -25.77 -3.73
N PRO A 311 -1.19 -25.61 -3.41
CA PRO A 311 -1.80 -26.23 -2.23
C PRO A 311 -1.85 -27.77 -2.26
N ARG A 312 -1.33 -28.41 -3.32
CA ARG A 312 -1.29 -29.87 -3.47
C ARG A 312 -0.35 -30.54 -2.48
N TYR A 313 0.72 -29.89 -2.04
CA TYR A 313 1.63 -30.45 -1.03
C TYR A 313 1.05 -30.46 0.40
N HIS A 314 -0.03 -29.70 0.65
CA HIS A 314 -0.73 -29.71 1.94
C HIS A 314 -1.92 -30.66 2.00
N ARG A 315 -2.25 -31.34 0.90
CA ARG A 315 -3.44 -32.19 0.85
C ARG A 315 -3.20 -33.67 1.08
N ASP A 316 -1.97 -34.14 1.33
CA ASP A 316 -1.82 -35.58 1.59
C ASP A 316 -0.79 -36.04 2.62
N THR A 317 -1.20 -37.13 3.29
CA THR A 317 -0.56 -37.99 4.30
C THR A 317 -0.50 -37.51 5.77
N ASN A 318 -0.16 -36.25 6.07
CA ASN A 318 0.12 -35.85 7.47
C ASN A 318 -1.01 -35.09 8.19
N THR A 319 -2.10 -34.72 7.53
CA THR A 319 -3.29 -34.15 8.21
C THR A 319 -4.13 -35.22 8.92
N ALA A 320 -3.99 -36.48 8.51
CA ALA A 320 -4.58 -37.63 9.20
C ALA A 320 -3.86 -37.93 10.52
N LEU A 321 -2.56 -37.63 10.66
CA LEU A 321 -1.77 -38.03 11.83
C LEU A 321 -2.18 -37.30 13.13
N PRO A 322 -2.37 -35.96 13.17
CA PRO A 322 -2.82 -35.27 14.37
C PRO A 322 -4.25 -35.65 14.79
N LEU A 323 -5.11 -35.94 13.81
CA LEU A 323 -6.48 -36.39 14.06
C LEU A 323 -6.51 -37.84 14.54
N ALA A 324 -5.72 -38.73 13.92
CA ALA A 324 -5.54 -40.12 14.32
C ALA A 324 -4.91 -40.23 15.72
N LEU A 325 -3.88 -39.44 16.02
CA LEU A 325 -3.27 -39.37 17.35
C LEU A 325 -4.26 -38.83 18.39
N ARG A 326 -5.08 -37.83 18.06
CA ARG A 326 -6.16 -37.38 18.97
C ARG A 326 -7.21 -38.45 19.21
N THR A 327 -7.59 -39.24 18.21
CA THR A 327 -8.53 -40.35 18.40
C THR A 327 -7.91 -41.48 19.22
N VAL A 328 -6.63 -41.81 19.00
CA VAL A 328 -5.92 -42.84 19.77
C VAL A 328 -5.72 -42.39 21.21
N SER A 329 -5.29 -41.14 21.46
CA SER A 329 -5.20 -40.60 22.83
C SER A 329 -6.53 -40.63 23.55
N ARG A 330 -7.64 -40.28 22.89
CA ARG A 330 -8.98 -40.35 23.49
C ARG A 330 -9.45 -41.78 23.77
N LEU A 331 -9.04 -42.76 22.97
CA LEU A 331 -9.37 -44.16 23.20
C LEU A 331 -8.55 -44.73 24.37
N VAL A 332 -7.26 -44.40 24.46
CA VAL A 332 -6.39 -44.79 25.58
C VAL A 332 -6.83 -44.14 26.89
N GLU A 333 -7.22 -42.86 26.87
CA GLU A 333 -7.79 -42.19 28.05
C GLU A 333 -9.15 -42.77 28.48
N LYS A 334 -9.93 -43.30 27.53
CA LYS A 334 -11.22 -43.93 27.81
C LYS A 334 -11.06 -45.36 28.36
N GLU A 335 -10.03 -46.10 27.94
CA GLU A 335 -9.68 -47.40 28.52
C GLU A 335 -9.08 -47.27 29.94
N ALA A 336 -8.32 -46.19 30.21
CA ALA A 336 -7.79 -45.91 31.54
C ALA A 336 -8.85 -45.48 32.57
N GLY A 337 -10.09 -45.19 32.14
CA GLY A 337 -11.21 -44.77 32.97
C GLY A 337 -12.19 -45.88 33.39
N LEU A 338 -11.97 -47.14 32.98
CA LEU A 338 -12.79 -48.27 33.45
C LEU A 338 -12.12 -48.94 34.67
N PRO A 339 -12.74 -48.93 35.86
CA PRO A 339 -12.24 -49.72 36.98
C PRO A 339 -12.41 -51.22 36.69
N PRO A 340 -11.50 -52.09 37.15
CA PRO A 340 -11.63 -53.54 36.97
C PRO A 340 -12.87 -54.04 37.70
N GLY A 341 -13.67 -54.85 37.01
CA GLY A 341 -14.73 -55.66 37.62
C GLY A 341 -14.17 -56.86 38.36
#